data_AF-A0A090YY16-F1
#
_entry.id   AF-A0A090YY16-F1
#
_cell.length_a   1.000
_cell.length_b   1.000
_cell.length_c   1.000
_cell.angle_alpha   90.00
_cell.angle_beta   90.00
_cell.angle_gamma   90.00
#
_symmetry.space_group_name_H-M   'P 1'
#
loop_
_entity.id
_entity.type
_entity.pdbx_description
1 polymer ?
#
loop_
_entity_poly.entity_id
_entity_poly.type
_entity_poly.pdbx_seq_one_letter_code
_entity_poly.pdbx_strand_id
1 'polypeptide(L)'
;MLLNGKPEELTRYSKLKYDAKLFIQKAHELWEYSDLQIRCVYLISDLAKKGRGVFSIAYSTFQKMFAQQFDMKISLSTVRRFFALMEKIGLLSINEAKRKNEQQSANVYIVEQQCDEP
;
A
#
# COMPACT_ATOMS: atom_id res chain seq x y z
N MET A 1 -8.09 16.60 8.80
CA MET A 1 -6.74 16.36 9.36
C MET A 1 -6.56 14.85 9.50
N LEU A 2 -5.72 14.22 8.68
CA LEU A 2 -5.40 12.79 8.82
C LEU A 2 -4.47 12.64 10.03
N LEU A 3 -5.09 12.40 11.18
CA LEU A 3 -4.42 12.16 12.44
C LEU A 3 -3.74 10.80 12.40
N ASN A 4 -2.86 10.56 13.37
CA ASN A 4 -2.17 9.31 13.62
C ASN A 4 -3.22 8.33 14.16
N GLY A 5 -4.20 8.01 13.34
CA GLY A 5 -5.31 7.18 13.73
C GLY A 5 -4.76 5.80 14.00
N LYS A 6 -5.09 5.24 15.16
CA LYS A 6 -4.96 3.80 15.39
C LYS A 6 -5.55 3.07 14.18
N PRO A 7 -5.09 1.86 13.83
CA PRO A 7 -5.61 1.09 12.69
C PRO A 7 -7.15 1.12 12.61
N GLU A 8 -7.80 1.12 13.77
CA GLU A 8 -9.25 1.29 13.99
C GLU A 8 -9.86 2.56 13.36
N GLU A 9 -9.21 3.73 13.42
CA GLU A 9 -9.69 4.97 12.81
C GLU A 9 -9.47 4.99 11.29
N LEU A 10 -8.42 4.31 10.82
CA LEU A 10 -8.10 4.20 9.40
C LEU A 10 -9.11 3.30 8.66
N THR A 11 -9.67 2.28 9.32
CA THR A 11 -10.68 1.40 8.70
C THR A 11 -11.94 2.13 8.23
N ARG A 12 -12.27 3.31 8.79
CA ARG A 12 -13.42 4.13 8.35
C ARG A 12 -13.27 4.70 6.95
N TYR A 13 -12.05 4.70 6.41
CA TYR A 13 -11.76 5.21 5.08
C TYR A 13 -11.76 4.12 4.00
N SER A 14 -11.74 2.83 4.38
CA SER A 14 -11.99 1.76 3.40
C SER A 14 -13.48 1.56 3.23
N LYS A 15 -13.93 1.60 1.98
CA LYS A 15 -15.32 1.28 1.61
C LYS A 15 -15.54 -0.21 1.34
N LEU A 16 -14.47 -1.01 1.39
CA LEU A 16 -14.44 -2.39 0.89
C LEU A 16 -14.07 -3.35 2.03
N LYS A 17 -14.67 -4.54 2.02
CA LYS A 17 -14.29 -5.62 2.93
C LYS A 17 -13.00 -6.25 2.40
N TYR A 18 -11.87 -5.71 2.82
CA TYR A 18 -10.56 -6.10 2.28
C TYR A 18 -10.29 -7.61 2.38
N ASP A 19 -10.13 -8.27 1.23
CA ASP A 19 -9.56 -9.62 1.11
C ASP A 19 -8.20 -9.59 0.40
N ALA A 20 -7.18 -10.17 1.04
CA ALA A 20 -5.82 -10.18 0.52
C ALA A 20 -5.68 -10.96 -0.79
N LYS A 21 -6.43 -12.07 -0.96
CA LYS A 21 -6.39 -12.90 -2.16
C LYS A 21 -7.05 -12.16 -3.32
N LEU A 22 -8.22 -11.56 -3.10
CA LEU A 22 -8.94 -10.79 -4.13
C LEU A 22 -8.14 -9.56 -4.57
N PHE A 23 -7.42 -8.91 -3.66
CA PHE A 23 -6.49 -7.83 -4.00
C PHE A 23 -5.32 -8.31 -4.88
N ILE A 24 -4.64 -9.39 -4.48
CA ILE A 24 -3.50 -9.92 -5.24
C ILE A 24 -3.95 -10.38 -6.63
N GLN A 25 -5.09 -11.06 -6.72
CA GLN A 25 -5.66 -11.49 -7.99
C GLN A 25 -5.99 -10.28 -8.89
N LYS A 26 -6.62 -9.24 -8.33
CA LYS A 26 -6.89 -8.00 -9.08
C LYS A 26 -5.62 -7.32 -9.55
N ALA A 27 -4.58 -7.30 -8.72
CA ALA A 27 -3.30 -6.76 -9.11
C ALA A 27 -2.75 -7.49 -10.35
N HIS A 28 -2.77 -8.82 -10.35
CA HIS A 28 -2.31 -9.63 -11.48
C HIS A 28 -3.16 -9.44 -12.75
N GLU A 29 -4.47 -9.19 -12.63
CA GLU A 29 -5.32 -8.86 -13.79
C GLU A 29 -4.97 -7.53 -14.44
N LEU A 30 -4.58 -6.53 -13.62
CA LEU A 30 -4.40 -5.16 -14.07
C LEU A 30 -3.01 -4.88 -14.66
N TRP A 31 -2.00 -5.71 -14.36
CA TRP A 31 -0.63 -5.47 -14.80
C TRP A 31 0.25 -6.72 -14.75
N GLU A 32 1.16 -6.84 -15.71
CA GLU A 32 2.23 -7.85 -15.68
C GLU A 32 3.41 -7.36 -14.83
N TYR A 33 3.53 -7.90 -13.62
CA TYR A 33 4.57 -7.52 -12.67
C TYR A 33 5.82 -8.38 -12.80
N SER A 34 6.98 -7.73 -12.69
CA SER A 34 8.25 -8.40 -12.38
C SER A 34 8.24 -9.02 -10.97
N ASP A 35 9.13 -9.98 -10.69
CA ASP A 35 9.25 -10.62 -9.36
C ASP A 35 9.38 -9.60 -8.22
N LEU A 36 10.15 -8.54 -8.43
CA LEU A 36 10.31 -7.46 -7.45
C LEU A 36 8.99 -6.71 -7.19
N GLN A 37 8.24 -6.42 -8.24
CA GLN A 37 6.95 -5.75 -8.12
C GLN A 37 5.90 -6.66 -7.47
N ILE A 38 5.91 -7.97 -7.78
CA ILE A 38 5.05 -8.96 -7.13
C ILE A 38 5.30 -8.97 -5.62
N ARG A 39 6.56 -9.03 -5.18
CA ARG A 39 6.91 -8.96 -3.75
C ARG A 39 6.44 -7.66 -3.09
N CYS A 40 6.48 -6.54 -3.82
CA CYS A 40 5.93 -5.28 -3.33
C CYS A 40 4.40 -5.37 -3.16
N VAL A 41 3.66 -5.98 -4.10
CA VAL A 41 2.22 -6.23 -3.97
C VAL A 41 1.93 -7.08 -2.73
N TYR A 42 2.70 -8.13 -2.47
CA TYR A 42 2.55 -8.97 -1.27
C TYR A 42 2.79 -8.19 0.02
N LEU A 43 3.81 -7.34 0.07
CA LEU A 43 4.07 -6.51 1.24
C LEU A 43 2.95 -5.49 1.48
N ILE A 44 2.45 -4.85 0.42
CA ILE A 44 1.26 -3.98 0.49
C ILE A 44 0.06 -4.75 0.99
N SER A 45 -0.14 -5.98 0.51
CA SER A 45 -1.23 -6.85 0.93
C SER A 45 -1.16 -7.17 2.43
N ASP A 46 0.02 -7.47 2.97
CA ASP A 46 0.19 -7.70 4.41
C ASP A 46 -0.08 -6.44 5.26
N LEU A 47 0.40 -5.28 4.79
CA LEU A 47 0.14 -4.00 5.46
C LEU A 47 -1.36 -3.66 5.46
N ALA A 48 -2.02 -3.82 4.30
CA ALA A 48 -3.44 -3.58 4.13
C ALA A 48 -4.29 -4.58 4.93
N LYS A 49 -3.86 -5.84 5.04
CA LYS A 49 -4.56 -6.86 5.84
C LYS A 49 -4.67 -6.46 7.30
N LYS A 50 -3.61 -5.87 7.88
CA LYS A 50 -3.59 -5.39 9.27
C LYS A 50 -4.55 -4.23 9.51
N GLY A 51 -4.74 -3.34 8.53
CA GLY A 51 -5.63 -2.18 8.62
C GLY A 51 -6.91 -2.29 7.79
N ARG A 52 -7.35 -3.51 7.46
CA ARG A 52 -8.57 -3.81 6.68
C ARG A 52 -8.70 -2.98 5.39
N GLY A 53 -7.64 -2.93 4.60
CA GLY A 53 -7.62 -2.19 3.33
C GLY A 53 -7.10 -0.76 3.42
N VAL A 54 -6.70 -0.29 4.60
CA VAL A 54 -6.00 0.99 4.78
C VAL A 54 -4.71 0.77 5.54
N PHE A 55 -3.62 1.41 5.12
CA PHE A 55 -2.37 1.39 5.86
C PHE A 55 -1.65 2.73 5.73
N SER A 56 -0.78 3.05 6.70
CA SER A 56 0.06 4.23 6.65
C SER A 56 1.52 3.83 6.77
N ILE A 57 2.33 4.23 5.78
CA ILE A 57 3.77 3.94 5.77
C ILE A 57 4.56 5.00 5.01
N ALA A 58 5.75 5.33 5.50
CA ALA A 58 6.69 6.14 4.73
C ALA A 58 7.46 5.26 3.73
N TYR A 59 7.77 5.78 2.54
CA TYR A 59 8.52 5.03 1.51
C TYR A 59 9.83 4.43 2.03
N SER A 60 10.55 5.15 2.89
CA SER A 60 11.80 4.68 3.50
C SER A 60 11.58 3.52 4.48
N THR A 61 10.44 3.51 5.17
CA THR A 61 10.06 2.41 6.07
C THR A 61 9.64 1.18 5.26
N PHE A 62 8.84 1.38 4.20
CA PHE A 62 8.48 0.31 3.28
C PHE A 62 9.73 -0.34 2.66
N GLN A 63 10.69 0.48 2.22
CA GLN A 63 11.97 0.00 1.69
C GLN A 63 12.73 -0.87 2.69
N LYS A 64 12.81 -0.46 3.96
CA LYS A 64 13.48 -1.23 5.02
C LYS A 64 12.76 -2.55 5.29
N MET A 65 11.43 -2.53 5.40
CA MET A 65 10.63 -3.74 5.60
C MET A 65 10.79 -4.73 4.44
N PHE A 66 10.75 -4.22 3.21
CA PHE A 66 10.95 -5.04 2.02
C PHE A 66 12.33 -5.73 2.04
N ALA A 67 13.39 -4.97 2.33
CA ALA A 67 14.73 -5.52 2.40
C ALA A 67 14.89 -6.58 3.50
N GLN A 68 14.24 -6.37 4.65
CA GLN A 68 14.27 -7.33 5.75
C GLN A 68 13.47 -8.61 5.44
N GLN A 69 12.31 -8.48 4.81
CA GLN A 69 11.40 -9.61 4.58
C GLN A 69 11.83 -10.51 3.41
N PHE A 70 12.42 -9.92 2.37
CA PHE A 70 12.76 -10.65 1.14
C PHE A 70 14.27 -10.79 0.92
N ASP A 71 15.09 -10.34 1.87
CA ASP A 71 16.56 -10.28 1.78
C ASP A 71 17.05 -9.66 0.46
N MET A 72 16.34 -8.61 -0.01
CA MET A 72 16.56 -8.03 -1.33
C MET A 72 16.58 -6.50 -1.28
N LYS A 73 17.57 -5.89 -1.95
CA LYS A 73 17.67 -4.43 -2.02
C LYS A 73 16.71 -3.87 -3.06
N ILE A 74 15.94 -2.87 -2.64
CA ILE A 74 15.12 -2.03 -3.51
C ILE A 74 15.48 -0.57 -3.29
N SER A 75 15.51 0.22 -4.37
CA SER A 75 15.79 1.66 -4.27
C SER A 75 14.53 2.43 -3.84
N LEU A 76 14.70 3.55 -3.14
CA LEU A 76 13.58 4.41 -2.75
C LEU A 76 12.83 4.96 -3.97
N SER A 77 13.53 5.25 -5.08
CA SER A 77 12.91 5.71 -6.32
C SER A 77 12.06 4.62 -6.96
N THR A 78 12.49 3.36 -6.91
CA THR A 78 11.68 2.21 -7.35
C THR A 78 10.40 2.10 -6.53
N VAL A 79 10.49 2.20 -5.19
CA VAL A 79 9.31 2.17 -4.30
C VAL A 79 8.34 3.29 -4.68
N ARG A 80 8.81 4.54 -4.82
CA ARG A 80 7.96 5.68 -5.22
C ARG A 80 7.26 5.46 -6.55
N ARG A 81 8.00 5.00 -7.58
CA ARG A 81 7.45 4.70 -8.91
C ARG A 81 6.40 3.58 -8.84
N PHE A 82 6.63 2.58 -7.99
CA PHE A 82 5.70 1.48 -7.81
C PHE A 82 4.37 1.95 -7.20
N PHE A 83 4.41 2.75 -6.13
CA PHE A 83 3.19 3.30 -5.55
C PHE A 83 2.45 4.23 -6.51
N ALA A 84 3.17 5.08 -7.26
CA ALA A 84 2.56 5.91 -8.30
C ALA A 84 1.92 5.06 -9.43
N LEU A 85 2.50 3.92 -9.79
CA LEU A 85 1.90 2.98 -10.73
C LEU A 85 0.59 2.41 -10.17
N MET A 86 0.60 1.93 -8.91
CA MET A 86 -0.58 1.38 -8.23
C MET A 86 -1.73 2.40 -8.15
N GLU A 87 -1.40 3.67 -7.95
CA GLU A 87 -2.37 4.76 -7.98
C GLU A 87 -2.93 5.00 -9.39
N LYS A 88 -2.05 5.05 -10.39
CA LYS A 88 -2.44 5.28 -11.77
C LYS A 88 -3.36 4.18 -12.32
N ILE A 89 -3.17 2.94 -11.91
CA ILE A 89 -4.02 1.80 -12.30
C ILE A 89 -5.26 1.65 -11.39
N GLY A 90 -5.43 2.53 -10.40
CA GLY A 90 -6.62 2.57 -9.54
C GLY A 90 -6.65 1.49 -8.45
N LEU A 91 -5.55 0.80 -8.18
CA LEU A 91 -5.47 -0.20 -7.10
C LEU A 91 -5.37 0.45 -5.72
N LEU A 92 -4.69 1.60 -5.64
CA LEU A 92 -4.47 2.33 -4.39
C LEU A 92 -4.81 3.81 -4.55
N SER A 93 -5.46 4.42 -3.56
CA SER A 93 -5.48 5.87 -3.41
C SER A 93 -4.36 6.29 -2.45
N ILE A 94 -3.56 7.29 -2.85
CA ILE A 94 -2.51 7.86 -2.00
C ILE A 94 -2.99 9.18 -1.39
N ASN A 95 -3.19 9.18 -0.08
CA ASN A 95 -3.46 10.38 0.68
C ASN A 95 -2.17 10.85 1.37
N GLU A 96 -1.55 11.89 0.81
CA GLU A 96 -0.40 12.53 1.42
C GLU A 96 -0.80 13.17 2.75
N ALA A 97 -0.27 12.64 3.85
CA ALA A 97 -0.54 13.21 5.17
C ALA A 97 0.31 14.48 5.37
N LYS A 98 -0.15 15.64 4.94
CA LYS A 98 0.51 16.92 5.31
C LYS A 98 0.23 17.25 6.80
N ARG A 99 1.26 17.28 7.65
CA ARG A 99 1.22 17.94 8.98
C ARG A 99 2.26 19.05 9.08
N LYS A 100 1.98 20.00 9.96
CA LYS A 100 2.70 21.28 10.19
C LYS A 100 4.21 21.19 10.46
N ASN A 101 4.79 20.01 10.72
CA ASN A 101 6.23 19.85 10.94
C ASN A 101 6.84 19.08 9.76
N GLU A 102 7.87 19.65 9.16
CA GLU A 102 8.54 19.24 7.90
C GLU A 102 9.28 17.88 7.94
N GLN A 103 9.02 17.04 8.95
CA GLN A 103 9.56 15.68 9.01
C GLN A 103 8.59 14.72 8.31
N GLN A 104 9.05 14.19 7.17
CA GLN A 104 8.33 13.31 6.24
C GLN A 104 7.29 12.42 6.91
N SER A 105 6.02 12.77 6.71
CA SER A 105 4.88 11.99 7.16
C SER A 105 4.79 10.68 6.38
N ALA A 106 4.34 9.62 7.05
CA ALA A 106 3.89 8.42 6.38
C ALA A 106 2.67 8.76 5.48
N ASN A 107 2.67 8.26 4.25
CA ASN A 107 1.51 8.40 3.37
C ASN A 107 0.43 7.42 3.83
N VAL A 108 -0.84 7.80 3.65
CA VAL A 108 -1.97 6.89 3.89
C VAL A 108 -2.37 6.30 2.55
N TYR A 109 -2.43 4.98 2.49
CA TYR A 109 -2.80 4.21 1.31
C TYR A 109 -4.12 3.52 1.58
N ILE A 110 -5.06 3.66 0.65
CA ILE A 110 -6.37 3.02 0.69
C ILE A 110 -6.47 2.09 -0.51
N VAL A 111 -6.84 0.83 -0.29
CA VAL A 111 -7.13 -0.12 -1.37
C VAL A 111 -8.51 0.19 -1.92
N GLU A 112 -8.58 0.50 -3.22
CA GLU A 112 -9.82 0.92 -3.92
C GLU A 112 -10.44 -0.19 -4.78
N GLN A 113 -9.66 -1.22 -5.12
CA GLN A 113 -10.12 -2.30 -6.00
C GLN A 113 -9.67 -3.66 -5.49
N GLN A 114 -10.58 -4.62 -5.60
CA GLN A 114 -10.39 -6.05 -5.40
C GLN A 114 -11.27 -6.78 -6.42
N CYS A 115 -10.96 -8.04 -6.76
CA CYS A 115 -11.91 -8.84 -7.53
C CYS A 115 -13.21 -9.01 -6.73
N ASP A 116 -14.36 -9.10 -7.41
CA ASP A 116 -15.63 -9.43 -6.75
C ASP A 116 -15.56 -10.85 -6.14
N GLU A 117 -16.22 -11.05 -4.99
CA GLU A 117 -16.43 -12.40 -4.47
C GLU A 117 -17.21 -13.21 -5.53
N PRO A 118 -16.79 -14.44 -5.86
CA PRO A 118 -17.51 -15.30 -6.82
C PRO A 118 -18.88 -15.77 -6.31
#